data_AF-A0A2T4V5R1-F1
#
_entry.id   AF-A0A2T4V5R1-F1
#
_cell.length_a   1.000
_cell.length_b   1.000
_cell.length_c   1.000
_cell.angle_alpha   90.00
_cell.angle_beta   90.00
_cell.angle_gamma   90.00
#
_symmetry.space_group_name_H-M   'P 1'
#
loop_
_entity.id
_entity.type
_entity.pdbx_description
1 polymer ?
#
loop_
_entity_poly.entity_id
_entity_poly.type
_entity_poly.pdbx_seq_one_letter_code
_entity_poly.pdbx_strand_id
1 'polypeptide(L)'
;MSSSATLCALHPERPAVGTCARCGAFFCEPETIRHGERAYCEACGRRPEVSYLEELRVRLWGKRDTWAWLMMLSAPAHVALCITMGLDGMWNWAVLAGADAVVVTAWFLGVRLARPALLLLPPAWMVGLLLKDREALHVVLLMAPPMALALAAFSSTRSQLFFRLEVDPGRLERLWEAHGNNPLASRALLCGLVGLLVPVAAPVAVLLGWAALRRVNPEAHPPVGKKAQALEAMMLGGLSMLGWTYLLVRLKLGLPLNPL
;
A
#
# COMPACT_ATOMS: atom_id res chain seq x y z
N MET A 1 7.14 -49.38 31.64
CA MET A 1 8.09 -48.25 31.52
C MET A 1 7.28 -47.05 31.07
N SER A 2 7.02 -46.08 31.96
CA SER A 2 6.33 -44.85 31.61
C SER A 2 7.29 -44.01 30.77
N SER A 3 6.98 -43.85 29.49
CA SER A 3 7.64 -42.87 28.63
C SER A 3 7.39 -41.49 29.24
N SER A 4 8.44 -40.81 29.72
CA SER A 4 8.33 -39.43 30.17
C SER A 4 7.98 -38.59 28.94
N ALA A 5 6.69 -38.28 28.77
CA ALA A 5 6.23 -37.41 27.71
C ALA A 5 6.92 -36.06 27.85
N THR A 6 7.60 -35.62 26.79
CA THR A 6 8.18 -34.29 26.76
C THR A 6 7.07 -33.24 26.84
N LEU A 7 7.18 -32.29 27.75
CA LEU A 7 6.14 -31.28 28.01
C LEU A 7 6.51 -29.95 27.37
N CYS A 8 5.50 -29.14 27.04
CA CYS A 8 5.73 -27.79 26.55
C CYS A 8 6.38 -26.91 27.63
N ALA A 9 7.34 -26.08 27.22
CA ALA A 9 8.05 -25.18 28.14
C ALA A 9 7.15 -24.09 28.74
N LEU A 10 6.12 -23.64 28.02
CA LEU A 10 5.16 -22.63 28.50
C LEU A 10 3.93 -23.25 29.16
N HIS A 11 3.53 -24.45 28.71
CA HIS A 11 2.36 -25.18 29.16
C HIS A 11 2.75 -26.58 29.66
N PRO A 12 3.26 -26.72 30.89
CA PRO A 12 3.74 -28.00 31.42
C PRO A 12 2.67 -29.09 31.46
N GLU A 13 1.39 -28.73 31.45
CA GLU A 13 0.26 -29.66 31.40
C GLU A 13 0.01 -30.27 30.02
N ARG A 14 0.69 -29.79 28.97
CA ARG A 14 0.47 -30.22 27.58
C ARG A 14 1.68 -30.98 27.03
N PRO A 15 1.45 -32.04 26.23
CA PRO A 15 2.53 -32.72 25.53
C PRO A 15 3.15 -31.78 24.49
N ALA A 16 4.47 -31.83 24.39
CA ALA A 16 5.21 -31.15 23.34
C ALA A 16 4.95 -31.83 21.98
N VAL A 17 4.71 -31.02 20.95
CA VAL A 17 4.52 -31.50 19.57
C VAL A 17 5.78 -31.30 18.73
N GLY A 18 6.75 -30.55 19.22
CA GLY A 18 8.02 -30.31 18.55
C GLY A 18 8.97 -29.41 19.33
N THR A 19 10.11 -29.12 18.71
CA THR A 19 11.19 -28.30 19.27
C THR A 19 11.40 -27.07 18.41
N CYS A 20 11.46 -25.88 19.01
CA CYS A 20 11.65 -24.63 18.29
C CYS A 20 13.00 -24.61 17.57
N ALA A 21 12.99 -24.39 16.25
CA ALA A 21 14.19 -24.33 15.42
C ALA A 21 15.17 -23.20 15.78
N ARG A 22 14.76 -22.22 16.59
CA ARG A 22 15.60 -21.08 17.02
C ARG A 22 16.12 -21.20 18.44
N CYS A 23 15.23 -21.38 19.43
CA CYS A 23 15.64 -21.41 20.84
C CYS A 23 15.80 -22.82 21.43
N GLY A 24 15.41 -23.88 20.70
CA GLY A 24 15.48 -25.25 21.19
C GLY A 24 14.43 -25.62 22.24
N ALA A 25 13.51 -24.73 22.61
CA ALA A 25 12.46 -25.03 23.57
C ALA A 25 11.34 -25.90 22.97
N PHE A 26 10.75 -26.78 23.77
CA PHE A 26 9.59 -27.58 23.40
C PHE A 26 8.31 -26.74 23.40
N PHE A 27 7.49 -26.86 22.36
CA PHE A 27 6.21 -26.15 22.23
C PHE A 27 5.03 -27.12 22.02
N CYS A 28 3.82 -26.69 22.36
CA CYS A 28 2.57 -27.41 22.08
C CYS A 28 1.88 -26.91 20.80
N GLU A 29 0.95 -27.68 20.24
CA GLU A 29 0.22 -27.37 18.99
C GLU A 29 -0.24 -25.90 18.89
N PRO A 30 -0.92 -25.32 19.90
CA PRO A 30 -1.47 -23.96 19.82
C PRO A 30 -0.42 -22.85 19.68
N GLU A 31 0.82 -23.11 20.08
CA GLU A 31 1.94 -22.15 20.01
C GLU A 31 2.83 -22.35 18.80
N THR A 32 2.47 -23.29 17.93
CA THR A 32 3.29 -23.64 16.77
C THR A 32 3.12 -22.57 15.70
N ILE A 33 4.19 -21.82 15.44
CA ILE A 33 4.28 -20.94 14.27
C ILE A 33 5.19 -21.61 13.24
N ARG A 34 4.69 -21.82 12.02
CA ARG A 34 5.47 -22.40 10.92
C ARG A 34 5.85 -21.32 9.91
N HIS A 35 7.14 -21.25 9.57
CA HIS A 35 7.66 -20.45 8.47
C HIS A 35 8.46 -21.38 7.56
N GLY A 36 7.92 -21.70 6.39
CA GLY A 36 8.45 -22.73 5.50
C GLY A 36 8.46 -24.11 6.18
N GLU A 37 9.59 -24.80 6.09
CA GLU A 37 9.78 -26.13 6.70
C GLU A 37 10.11 -26.07 8.20
N ARG A 38 10.34 -24.88 8.75
CA ARG A 38 10.78 -24.71 10.14
C ARG A 38 9.61 -24.35 11.04
N ALA A 39 9.55 -25.01 12.20
CA ALA A 39 8.60 -24.72 13.26
C ALA A 39 9.26 -23.95 14.42
N TYR A 40 8.57 -22.94 14.92
CA TYR A 40 9.01 -22.07 16.00
C TYR A 40 7.95 -22.01 17.10
N CYS A 41 8.38 -21.81 18.34
CA CYS A 41 7.44 -21.39 19.39
C CYS A 41 6.91 -19.98 19.08
N GLU A 42 5.76 -19.62 19.64
CA GLU A 42 5.08 -18.35 19.39
C GLU A 42 6.01 -17.13 19.58
N ALA A 43 6.77 -17.11 20.67
CA ALA A 43 7.71 -16.02 21.00
C ALA A 43 8.84 -15.88 19.98
N CYS A 44 9.37 -16.98 19.43
CA CYS A 44 10.41 -16.93 18.41
C CYS A 44 9.82 -16.65 17.02
N GLY A 45 8.67 -17.25 16.69
CA GLY A 45 8.00 -17.09 15.40
C GLY A 45 7.49 -15.67 15.15
N ARG A 46 7.25 -14.89 16.21
CA ARG A 46 6.91 -13.46 16.15
C ARG A 46 8.12 -12.52 16.09
N ARG A 47 9.35 -13.01 16.08
CA ARG A 47 10.51 -12.11 15.99
C ARG A 47 10.72 -11.62 14.55
N PRO A 48 11.20 -10.38 14.35
CA PRO A 48 11.45 -9.83 13.02
C PRO A 48 12.51 -10.62 12.24
N GLU A 49 13.46 -11.27 12.91
CA GLU A 49 14.47 -12.14 12.29
C GLU A 49 13.89 -13.44 11.69
N VAL A 50 12.69 -13.82 12.12
CA VAL A 50 12.05 -15.10 11.76
C VAL A 50 10.82 -14.85 10.88
N SER A 51 10.02 -13.84 11.20
CA SER A 51 8.83 -13.44 10.46
C SER A 51 9.12 -12.21 9.61
N TYR A 52 9.13 -12.39 8.29
CA TYR A 52 9.30 -11.29 7.34
C TYR A 52 8.16 -10.25 7.45
N LEU A 53 6.96 -10.66 7.88
CA LEU A 53 5.84 -9.75 8.14
C LEU A 53 6.12 -8.85 9.35
N GLU A 54 6.74 -9.41 10.37
CA GLU A 54 7.18 -8.64 11.53
C GLU A 54 8.34 -7.71 11.18
N GLU A 55 9.31 -8.18 10.39
CA GLU A 55 10.36 -7.33 9.83
C GLU A 55 9.76 -6.15 9.05
N LEU A 56 8.78 -6.42 8.19
CA LEU A 56 8.05 -5.39 7.44
C LEU A 56 7.34 -4.40 8.37
N ARG A 57 6.65 -4.90 9.40
CA ARG A 57 5.95 -4.09 10.40
C ARG A 57 6.93 -3.15 11.10
N VAL A 58 8.02 -3.68 11.66
CA VAL A 58 9.07 -2.91 12.34
C VAL A 58 9.72 -1.91 11.38
N ARG A 59 10.00 -2.33 10.15
CA ARG A 59 10.61 -1.47 9.12
C ARG A 59 9.73 -0.28 8.77
N LEU A 60 8.41 -0.41 8.79
CA LEU A 60 7.46 0.65 8.42
C LEU A 60 6.87 1.40 9.63
N TRP A 61 7.12 0.91 10.85
CA TRP A 61 6.57 1.43 12.09
C TRP A 61 6.95 2.90 12.30
N GLY A 62 5.95 3.78 12.41
CA GLY A 62 6.19 5.20 12.62
C GLY A 62 6.82 5.94 11.43
N LYS A 63 7.11 5.26 10.31
CA LYS A 63 7.71 5.91 9.14
C LYS A 63 6.62 6.56 8.30
N ARG A 64 6.87 7.80 7.87
CA ARG A 64 5.99 8.54 6.95
C ARG A 64 5.75 7.74 5.68
N ASP A 65 4.51 7.74 5.22
CA ASP A 65 4.08 7.06 4.02
C ASP A 65 3.66 8.05 2.93
N THR A 66 3.21 7.52 1.79
CA THR A 66 2.72 8.32 0.68
C THR A 66 1.57 9.24 1.10
N TRP A 67 0.67 8.77 1.97
CA TRP A 67 -0.43 9.59 2.49
C TRP A 67 0.08 10.76 3.31
N ALA A 68 1.02 10.54 4.23
CA ALA A 68 1.62 11.62 5.00
C ALA A 68 2.21 12.70 4.08
N TRP A 69 2.98 12.31 3.07
CA TRP A 69 3.54 13.27 2.10
C TRP A 69 2.46 13.99 1.29
N LEU A 70 1.42 13.29 0.84
CA LEU A 70 0.31 13.90 0.12
C LEU A 70 -0.40 14.97 0.98
N MET A 71 -0.66 14.67 2.25
CA MET A 71 -1.27 15.61 3.20
C MET A 71 -0.39 16.85 3.44
N MET A 72 0.93 16.67 3.52
CA MET A 72 1.86 17.79 3.64
C MET A 72 1.86 18.67 2.38
N LEU A 73 1.84 18.05 1.19
CA LEU A 73 1.80 18.76 -0.07
C LEU A 73 0.48 19.52 -0.29
N SER A 74 -0.64 19.07 0.29
CA SER A 74 -1.92 19.77 0.21
C SER A 74 -2.04 20.94 1.20
N ALA A 75 -1.27 20.95 2.30
CA ALA A 75 -1.36 21.97 3.34
C ALA A 75 -1.27 23.42 2.83
N PRO A 76 -0.33 23.79 1.92
CA PRO A 76 -0.27 25.15 1.38
C PRO A 76 -1.53 25.57 0.62
N ALA A 77 -2.18 24.65 -0.08
CA ALA A 77 -3.43 24.94 -0.79
C ALA A 77 -4.57 25.27 0.18
N HIS A 78 -4.69 24.53 1.29
CA HIS A 78 -5.67 24.83 2.33
C HIS A 78 -5.38 26.16 3.04
N VAL A 79 -4.10 26.48 3.29
CA VAL A 79 -3.70 27.78 3.84
C VAL A 79 -4.05 28.92 2.88
N ALA A 80 -3.73 28.78 1.59
CA ALA A 80 -4.08 29.76 0.58
C ALA A 80 -5.60 29.96 0.51
N LEU A 81 -6.38 28.87 0.50
CA LEU A 81 -7.84 28.91 0.50
C LEU A 81 -8.41 29.62 1.74
N CYS A 82 -7.84 29.35 2.92
CA CYS A 82 -8.21 30.03 4.16
C CYS A 82 -7.99 31.54 4.06
N ILE A 83 -6.82 31.96 3.58
CA ILE A 83 -6.48 33.37 3.41
C ILE A 83 -7.41 34.04 2.40
N THR A 84 -7.61 33.46 1.21
CA THR A 84 -8.46 34.06 0.18
C THR A 84 -9.90 34.20 0.65
N MET A 85 -10.47 33.16 1.26
CA MET A 85 -11.82 33.23 1.82
C MET A 85 -11.94 34.26 2.95
N GLY A 86 -10.91 34.40 3.79
CA GLY A 86 -10.88 35.43 4.84
C GLY A 86 -10.87 36.84 4.27
N LEU A 87 -10.06 37.08 3.23
CA LEU A 87 -9.99 38.36 2.52
C LEU A 87 -11.31 38.72 1.84
N ASP A 88 -12.04 37.73 1.34
CA ASP A 88 -13.38 37.90 0.75
C ASP A 88 -14.51 38.04 1.81
N GLY A 89 -14.16 38.10 3.11
CA GLY A 89 -15.13 38.20 4.21
C GLY A 89 -15.90 36.91 4.51
N MET A 90 -15.56 35.80 3.86
CA MET A 90 -16.17 34.47 4.00
C MET A 90 -15.59 33.70 5.20
N TRP A 91 -15.62 34.29 6.40
CA TRP A 91 -14.92 33.79 7.58
C TRP A 91 -15.29 32.37 8.01
N ASN A 92 -16.54 31.96 7.86
CA ASN A 92 -16.98 30.59 8.17
C ASN A 92 -16.24 29.55 7.31
N TRP A 93 -16.01 29.87 6.03
CA TRP A 93 -15.29 29.01 5.09
C TRP A 93 -13.78 29.10 5.29
N ALA A 94 -13.27 30.29 5.62
CA ALA A 94 -11.88 30.48 6.00
C ALA A 94 -11.51 29.61 7.21
N VAL A 95 -12.36 29.56 8.25
CA VAL A 95 -12.15 28.71 9.43
C VAL A 95 -12.14 27.23 9.06
N LEU A 96 -13.04 26.76 8.18
CA LEU A 96 -13.04 25.37 7.71
C LEU A 96 -11.75 25.02 6.93
N ALA A 97 -11.33 25.89 6.01
CA ALA A 97 -10.07 25.71 5.28
C ALA A 97 -8.85 25.75 6.20
N GLY A 98 -8.87 26.60 7.23
CA GLY A 98 -7.84 26.62 8.27
C GLY A 98 -7.81 25.32 9.09
N ALA A 99 -8.99 24.78 9.44
CA ALA A 99 -9.10 23.49 10.11
C ALA A 99 -8.53 22.34 9.26
N ASP A 100 -8.81 22.33 7.94
CA ASP A 100 -8.20 21.39 7.02
C ASP A 100 -6.67 21.47 7.08
N ALA A 101 -6.10 22.67 6.95
CA ALA A 101 -4.65 22.90 6.98
C ALA A 101 -3.99 22.36 8.27
N VAL A 102 -4.65 22.59 9.41
CA VAL A 102 -4.21 22.08 10.72
C VAL A 102 -4.26 20.56 10.75
N VAL A 103 -5.36 19.94 10.31
CA VAL A 103 -5.52 18.48 10.34
C VAL A 103 -4.53 17.79 9.41
N VAL A 104 -4.32 18.28 8.19
CA VAL A 104 -3.37 17.65 7.24
C VAL A 104 -1.92 17.79 7.71
N THR A 105 -1.58 18.91 8.35
CA THR A 105 -0.26 19.12 8.96
C THR A 105 -0.07 18.23 10.19
N ALA A 106 -1.08 18.16 11.07
CA ALA A 106 -1.08 17.27 12.23
C ALA A 106 -0.98 15.80 11.81
N TRP A 107 -1.62 15.43 10.69
CA TRP A 107 -1.47 14.11 10.08
C TRP A 107 -0.02 13.86 9.69
N PHE A 108 0.63 14.76 8.95
CA PHE A 108 2.04 14.61 8.55
C PHE A 108 3.01 14.48 9.75
N LEU A 109 2.68 15.15 10.86
CA LEU A 109 3.43 15.07 12.12
C LEU A 109 3.16 13.77 12.91
N GLY A 110 2.17 12.98 12.51
CA GLY A 110 1.83 11.72 13.18
C GLY A 110 0.99 11.89 14.45
N VAL A 111 0.27 13.01 14.59
CA VAL A 111 -0.63 13.25 15.72
C VAL A 111 -1.82 12.28 15.65
N ARG A 112 -1.99 11.43 16.67
CA ARG A 112 -2.99 10.34 16.67
C ARG A 112 -4.42 10.80 16.35
N LEU A 113 -4.81 11.98 16.84
CA LEU A 113 -6.15 12.54 16.62
C LEU A 113 -6.39 13.06 15.19
N ALA A 114 -5.33 13.29 14.41
CA ALA A 114 -5.48 13.72 13.01
C ALA A 114 -6.15 12.65 12.14
N ARG A 115 -6.01 11.36 12.50
CA ARG A 115 -6.67 10.25 11.78
C ARG A 115 -8.19 10.37 11.75
N PRO A 116 -8.88 10.33 12.90
CA PRO A 116 -10.33 10.49 12.91
C PRO A 116 -10.75 11.89 12.47
N ALA A 117 -9.96 12.94 12.75
CA ALA A 117 -10.27 14.30 12.29
C ALA A 117 -10.35 14.40 10.75
N LEU A 118 -9.48 13.71 10.00
CA LEU A 118 -9.51 13.70 8.54
C LEU A 118 -10.86 13.18 7.98
N LEU A 119 -11.52 12.25 8.68
CA LEU A 119 -12.83 11.74 8.26
C LEU A 119 -13.98 12.73 8.51
N LEU A 120 -13.79 13.71 9.40
CA LEU A 120 -14.81 14.69 9.75
C LEU A 120 -14.82 15.89 8.80
N LEU A 121 -13.71 16.17 8.12
CA LEU A 121 -13.58 17.35 7.26
C LEU A 121 -14.52 17.32 6.04
N PRO A 122 -14.56 16.26 5.20
CA PRO A 122 -15.47 16.25 4.05
C PRO A 122 -16.96 16.35 4.44
N PRO A 123 -17.46 15.66 5.49
CA PRO A 123 -18.81 15.90 6.00
C PRO A 123 -19.06 17.35 6.44
N ALA A 124 -18.11 17.98 7.14
CA ALA A 124 -18.25 19.36 7.60
C ALA A 124 -18.39 20.34 6.41
N TRP A 125 -17.57 20.17 5.37
CA TRP A 125 -17.69 20.92 4.11
C TRP A 125 -19.03 20.68 3.43
N MET A 126 -19.47 19.42 3.34
CA MET A 126 -20.75 19.04 2.76
C MET A 126 -21.93 19.73 3.47
N VAL A 127 -21.96 19.68 4.81
CA VAL A 127 -22.99 20.34 5.61
C VAL A 127 -22.97 21.85 5.37
N GLY A 128 -21.79 22.47 5.40
CA GLY A 128 -21.66 23.91 5.13
C GLY A 128 -22.21 24.31 3.76
N LEU A 129 -22.01 23.48 2.72
CA LEU A 129 -22.45 23.77 1.36
C LEU A 129 -23.97 23.59 1.21
N LEU A 130 -24.53 22.56 1.85
CA LEU A 130 -25.97 22.32 1.85
C LEU A 130 -26.74 23.44 2.58
N LEU A 131 -26.17 23.99 3.66
CA LEU A 131 -26.76 25.13 4.39
C LEU A 131 -26.76 26.45 3.59
N LYS A 132 -26.08 26.49 2.43
CA LYS A 132 -26.09 27.63 1.49
C LYS A 132 -27.02 27.40 0.30
N ASP A 133 -28.04 26.56 0.49
CA ASP A 133 -29.05 26.21 -0.52
C ASP A 133 -28.46 25.77 -1.87
N ARG A 134 -27.31 25.09 -1.82
CA ARG A 134 -26.74 24.44 -3.00
C ARG A 134 -27.50 23.16 -3.29
N GLU A 135 -27.70 22.86 -4.56
CA GLU A 135 -28.33 21.61 -4.96
C GLU A 135 -27.57 20.41 -4.40
N ALA A 136 -28.27 19.55 -3.66
CA ALA A 136 -27.66 18.47 -2.90
C ALA A 136 -26.83 17.53 -3.78
N LEU A 137 -27.30 17.23 -5.00
CA LEU A 137 -26.59 16.38 -5.93
C LEU A 137 -25.20 16.95 -6.31
N HIS A 138 -25.13 18.26 -6.60
CA HIS A 138 -23.88 18.93 -6.93
C HIS A 138 -22.90 18.90 -5.76
N VAL A 139 -23.38 19.12 -4.54
CA VAL A 139 -22.54 19.05 -3.33
C VAL A 139 -22.00 17.64 -3.12
N VAL A 140 -22.84 16.62 -3.25
CA VAL A 140 -22.41 15.21 -3.09
C VAL A 140 -21.37 14.82 -4.14
N LEU A 141 -21.59 15.19 -5.40
CA LEU A 141 -20.62 14.90 -6.48
C LEU A 141 -19.28 15.60 -6.24
N LEU A 142 -19.30 16.84 -5.74
CA LEU A 142 -18.09 17.59 -5.40
C LEU A 142 -17.34 16.98 -4.20
N MET A 143 -18.07 16.50 -3.18
CA MET A 143 -17.50 16.01 -1.92
C MET A 143 -17.23 14.51 -1.90
N ALA A 144 -17.73 13.74 -2.87
CA ALA A 144 -17.46 12.31 -2.95
C ALA A 144 -15.96 11.98 -3.14
N PRO A 145 -15.19 12.65 -4.01
CA PRO A 145 -13.75 12.40 -4.13
C PRO A 145 -12.94 12.63 -2.85
N PRO A 146 -13.02 13.78 -2.14
CA PRO A 146 -12.28 13.96 -0.90
C PRO A 146 -12.73 13.01 0.21
N MET A 147 -14.02 12.64 0.25
CA MET A 147 -14.51 11.59 1.16
C MET A 147 -13.85 10.24 0.89
N ALA A 148 -13.82 9.82 -0.38
CA ALA A 148 -13.19 8.57 -0.78
C ALA A 148 -11.69 8.58 -0.46
N LEU A 149 -11.01 9.72 -0.66
CA LEU A 149 -9.60 9.89 -0.34
C LEU A 149 -9.34 9.80 1.17
N ALA A 150 -10.17 10.45 1.99
CA ALA A 150 -10.09 10.39 3.45
C ALA A 150 -10.29 8.96 3.97
N LEU A 151 -11.30 8.26 3.44
CA LEU A 151 -11.56 6.85 3.75
C LEU A 151 -10.43 5.93 3.32
N ALA A 152 -9.83 6.15 2.14
CA ALA A 152 -8.68 5.39 1.67
C ALA A 152 -7.44 5.62 2.56
N ALA A 153 -7.15 6.88 2.91
CA ALA A 153 -6.04 7.23 3.80
C ALA A 153 -6.24 6.67 5.22
N PHE A 154 -7.48 6.70 5.73
CA PHE A 154 -7.83 6.17 7.04
C PHE A 154 -7.75 4.64 7.06
N SER A 155 -8.34 3.95 6.08
CA SER A 155 -8.37 2.49 6.02
C SER A 155 -7.04 1.86 5.60
N SER A 156 -6.12 2.63 5.01
CA SER A 156 -4.82 2.13 4.57
C SER A 156 -4.00 1.51 5.70
N THR A 157 -3.55 0.27 5.47
CA THR A 157 -2.61 -0.44 6.36
C THR A 157 -1.33 0.33 6.57
N ARG A 158 -0.82 0.97 5.50
CA ARG A 158 0.44 1.72 5.56
C ARG A 158 0.33 2.95 6.46
N SER A 159 -0.81 3.62 6.39
CA SER A 159 -1.17 4.73 7.26
C SER A 159 -1.32 4.26 8.71
N GLN A 160 -1.97 3.12 8.97
CA GLN A 160 -2.07 2.54 10.33
C GLN A 160 -0.68 2.33 10.96
N LEU A 161 0.27 1.77 10.20
CA LEU A 161 1.66 1.58 10.66
C LEU A 161 2.40 2.91 10.91
N PHE A 162 2.15 3.94 10.10
CA PHE A 162 2.70 5.28 10.34
C PHE A 162 2.24 5.86 11.69
N PHE A 163 0.97 5.69 12.04
CA PHE A 163 0.44 6.10 13.35
C PHE A 163 0.69 5.11 14.48
N ARG A 164 1.51 4.07 14.25
CA ARG A 164 1.86 3.04 15.23
C ARG A 164 0.64 2.31 15.81
N LEU A 165 -0.36 2.06 14.96
CA LEU A 165 -1.50 1.23 15.30
C LEU A 165 -1.19 -0.23 15.01
N GLU A 166 -1.75 -1.11 15.83
CA GLU A 166 -1.69 -2.55 15.58
C GLU A 166 -2.45 -2.90 14.31
N VAL A 167 -1.91 -3.86 13.56
CA VAL A 167 -2.44 -4.28 12.26
C VAL A 167 -2.52 -5.79 12.25
N ASP A 168 -3.66 -6.29 11.77
CA ASP A 168 -3.90 -7.70 11.54
C ASP A 168 -2.86 -8.35 10.60
N PRO A 169 -2.34 -9.56 10.89
CA PRO A 169 -1.37 -10.24 10.04
C PRO A 169 -1.78 -10.36 8.57
N GLY A 170 -3.05 -10.63 8.26
CA GLY A 170 -3.54 -10.73 6.88
C GLY A 170 -3.58 -9.38 6.15
N ARG A 171 -3.64 -8.26 6.87
CA ARG A 171 -3.45 -6.92 6.28
C ARG A 171 -1.98 -6.61 6.02
N LEU A 172 -1.07 -7.06 6.88
CA LEU A 172 0.37 -6.94 6.65
C LEU A 172 0.82 -7.79 5.46
N GLU A 173 0.30 -9.00 5.33
CA GLU A 173 0.57 -9.88 4.19
C GLU A 173 0.10 -9.24 2.89
N ARG A 174 -1.13 -8.71 2.83
CA ARG A 174 -1.59 -7.95 1.65
C ARG A 174 -0.73 -6.73 1.35
N LEU A 175 -0.22 -6.04 2.38
CA LEU A 175 0.70 -4.91 2.18
C LEU A 175 2.03 -5.37 1.60
N TRP A 176 2.57 -6.50 2.09
CA TRP A 176 3.74 -7.16 1.54
C TRP A 176 3.51 -7.56 0.09
N GLU A 177 2.41 -8.24 -0.20
CA GLU A 177 2.05 -8.63 -1.56
C GLU A 177 1.95 -7.43 -2.49
N ALA A 178 1.39 -6.32 -2.03
CA ALA A 178 1.26 -5.11 -2.84
C ALA A 178 2.62 -4.43 -3.12
N HIS A 179 3.51 -4.31 -2.13
CA HIS A 179 4.70 -3.43 -2.23
C HIS A 179 6.05 -4.14 -2.12
N GLY A 180 6.12 -5.23 -1.35
CA GLY A 180 7.35 -5.99 -1.10
C GLY A 180 7.54 -7.16 -2.05
N ASN A 181 6.45 -7.85 -2.39
CA ASN A 181 6.47 -8.98 -3.29
C ASN A 181 6.66 -8.50 -4.74
N ASN A 182 7.87 -8.70 -5.27
CA ASN A 182 8.27 -8.43 -6.65
C ASN A 182 7.75 -7.08 -7.23
N PRO A 183 8.22 -5.92 -6.73
CA PRO A 183 7.73 -4.61 -7.16
C PRO A 183 7.98 -4.33 -8.66
N LEU A 184 8.93 -5.04 -9.28
CA LEU A 184 9.19 -4.93 -10.72
C LEU A 184 8.01 -5.48 -11.53
N ALA A 185 7.36 -6.56 -11.09
CA ALA A 185 6.21 -7.14 -11.79
C ALA A 185 5.04 -6.13 -11.84
N SER A 186 4.75 -5.48 -10.72
CA SER A 186 3.67 -4.48 -10.66
C SER A 186 3.99 -3.22 -11.47
N ARG A 187 5.24 -2.76 -11.48
CA ARG A 187 5.67 -1.65 -12.35
C ARG A 187 5.65 -2.04 -13.83
N ALA A 188 6.05 -3.26 -14.17
CA ALA A 188 5.97 -3.79 -15.52
C ALA A 188 4.52 -3.80 -16.02
N LEU A 189 3.57 -4.25 -15.19
CA LEU A 189 2.15 -4.28 -15.55
C LEU A 189 1.60 -2.86 -15.78
N LEU A 190 1.94 -1.91 -14.90
CA LEU A 190 1.58 -0.51 -15.09
C LEU A 190 2.17 0.05 -16.40
N CYS A 191 3.44 -0.20 -16.68
CA CYS A 191 4.06 0.19 -17.95
C CYS A 191 3.40 -0.48 -19.16
N GLY A 192 2.95 -1.73 -19.03
CA GLY A 192 2.24 -2.44 -20.10
C GLY A 192 0.89 -1.80 -20.41
N LEU A 193 0.12 -1.45 -19.38
CA LEU A 193 -1.14 -0.71 -19.52
C LEU A 193 -0.92 0.68 -20.12
N VAL A 194 0.06 1.44 -19.60
CA VAL A 194 0.43 2.76 -20.15
C VAL A 194 0.96 2.64 -21.58
N GLY A 195 1.62 1.53 -21.92
CA GLY A 195 2.12 1.20 -23.26
C GLY A 195 1.04 1.27 -24.34
N LEU A 196 -0.19 0.89 -24.01
CA LEU A 196 -1.33 0.99 -24.93
C LEU A 196 -1.55 2.42 -25.45
N LEU A 197 -1.19 3.42 -24.66
CA LEU A 197 -1.34 4.85 -24.97
C LEU A 197 -0.01 5.52 -25.31
N VAL A 198 1.11 5.01 -24.79
CA VAL A 198 2.44 5.62 -24.92
C VAL A 198 3.44 4.57 -25.42
N PRO A 199 3.87 4.63 -26.70
CA PRO A 199 4.64 3.56 -27.34
C PRO A 199 5.95 3.22 -26.62
N VAL A 200 6.62 4.21 -26.01
CA VAL A 200 7.90 4.01 -25.29
C VAL A 200 7.73 3.19 -24.00
N ALA A 201 6.54 3.19 -23.38
CA ALA A 201 6.31 2.42 -22.15
C ALA A 201 6.22 0.91 -22.42
N ALA A 202 5.89 0.50 -23.64
CA ALA A 202 5.73 -0.89 -24.03
C ALA A 202 7.03 -1.73 -23.96
N PRO A 203 8.17 -1.31 -24.57
CA PRO A 203 9.44 -2.03 -24.41
C PRO A 203 9.93 -2.02 -22.95
N VAL A 204 9.69 -0.93 -22.21
CA VAL A 204 10.01 -0.87 -20.77
C VAL A 204 9.22 -1.92 -19.99
N ALA A 205 7.94 -2.11 -20.31
CA ALA A 205 7.10 -3.15 -19.70
C ALA A 205 7.68 -4.56 -19.93
N VAL A 206 8.12 -4.86 -21.16
CA VAL A 206 8.73 -6.16 -21.49
C VAL A 206 10.03 -6.39 -20.72
N LEU A 207 10.92 -5.40 -20.69
CA LEU A 207 12.20 -5.49 -19.97
C LEU A 207 12.00 -5.64 -18.46
N LEU A 208 11.09 -4.85 -17.87
CA LEU A 208 10.77 -4.95 -16.44
C LEU A 208 10.08 -6.27 -16.12
N GLY A 209 9.17 -6.75 -16.97
CA GLY A 209 8.49 -8.04 -16.79
C GLY A 209 9.47 -9.21 -16.84
N TRP A 210 10.42 -9.19 -17.77
CA TRP A 210 11.49 -10.18 -17.83
C TRP A 210 12.42 -10.14 -16.62
N ALA A 211 12.84 -8.95 -16.20
CA ALA A 211 13.62 -8.77 -14.97
C ALA A 211 12.85 -9.23 -13.73
N ALA A 212 11.54 -9.02 -13.69
CA ALA A 212 10.66 -9.49 -12.61
C ALA A 212 10.56 -11.03 -12.59
N LEU A 213 10.45 -11.68 -13.74
CA LEU A 213 10.42 -13.15 -13.84
C LEU A 213 11.69 -13.80 -13.31
N ARG A 214 12.86 -13.23 -13.63
CA ARG A 214 14.15 -13.71 -13.14
C ARG A 214 14.30 -13.63 -11.61
N ARG A 215 13.49 -12.80 -10.95
CA ARG A 215 13.50 -12.66 -9.49
C ARG A 215 12.49 -13.56 -8.78
N VAL A 216 11.60 -14.24 -9.50
CA VAL A 216 10.63 -15.14 -8.90
C VAL A 216 11.38 -16.31 -8.27
N ASN A 217 11.27 -16.44 -6.96
CA ASN A 217 11.79 -17.55 -6.20
C ASN A 217 10.78 -17.88 -5.07
N PRO A 218 9.98 -18.94 -5.21
CA PRO A 218 9.00 -19.33 -4.19
C PRO A 218 9.65 -19.87 -2.91
N GLU A 219 10.90 -20.35 -2.99
CA GLU A 219 11.65 -20.92 -1.85
C GLU A 219 12.41 -19.85 -1.06
N ALA A 220 12.55 -18.64 -1.61
CA ALA A 220 13.17 -17.52 -0.91
C ALA A 220 12.38 -17.15 0.36
N HIS A 221 13.08 -16.64 1.37
CA HIS A 221 12.48 -16.09 2.58
C HIS A 221 12.84 -14.60 2.66
N PRO A 222 11.90 -13.66 2.43
CA PRO A 222 10.48 -13.88 2.09
C PRO A 222 10.24 -14.44 0.67
N PRO A 223 9.11 -15.13 0.43
CA PRO A 223 8.79 -15.69 -0.89
C PRO A 223 8.61 -14.56 -1.91
N VAL A 224 9.27 -14.71 -3.07
CA VAL A 224 9.18 -13.75 -4.18
C VAL A 224 8.35 -14.37 -5.29
N GLY A 225 7.11 -13.91 -5.43
CA GLY A 225 6.11 -14.42 -6.36
C GLY A 225 5.80 -13.46 -7.53
N LYS A 226 4.53 -13.47 -7.96
CA LYS A 226 3.95 -12.68 -9.08
C LYS A 226 4.41 -13.05 -10.49
N LYS A 227 4.68 -14.34 -10.73
CA LYS A 227 4.98 -14.85 -12.08
C LYS A 227 3.90 -14.49 -13.11
N ALA A 228 2.62 -14.65 -12.75
CA ALA A 228 1.49 -14.33 -13.63
C ALA A 228 1.47 -12.86 -14.03
N GLN A 229 1.54 -11.92 -13.07
CA GLN A 229 1.57 -10.48 -13.36
C GLN A 229 2.75 -10.08 -14.25
N ALA A 230 3.93 -10.68 -14.05
CA ALA A 230 5.08 -10.41 -14.90
C ALA A 230 4.88 -10.90 -16.34
N LEU A 231 4.25 -12.06 -16.54
CA LEU A 231 3.89 -12.58 -17.87
C LEU A 231 2.83 -11.71 -18.54
N GLU A 232 1.79 -11.31 -17.81
CA GLU A 232 0.74 -10.40 -18.31
C GLU A 232 1.34 -9.07 -18.76
N ALA A 233 2.26 -8.50 -17.98
CA ALA A 233 2.97 -7.28 -18.34
C ALA A 233 3.78 -7.41 -19.65
N MET A 234 4.50 -8.52 -19.81
CA MET A 234 5.26 -8.80 -21.05
C MET A 234 4.33 -8.98 -22.24
N MET A 235 3.20 -9.68 -22.06
CA MET A 235 2.20 -9.86 -23.11
C MET A 235 1.57 -8.52 -23.52
N LEU A 236 1.13 -7.71 -22.56
CA LEU A 236 0.58 -6.38 -22.82
C LEU A 236 1.60 -5.46 -23.51
N GLY A 237 2.85 -5.47 -23.04
CA GLY A 237 3.94 -4.73 -23.68
C GLY A 237 4.19 -5.18 -25.13
N GLY A 238 4.25 -6.49 -25.38
CA GLY A 238 4.43 -7.04 -26.72
C GLY A 238 3.27 -6.70 -27.66
N LEU A 239 2.03 -6.89 -27.22
CA LEU A 239 0.82 -6.53 -27.99
C LEU A 239 0.77 -5.03 -28.29
N SER A 240 1.12 -4.20 -27.31
CA SER A 240 1.22 -2.75 -27.48
C SER A 240 2.27 -2.37 -28.53
N MET A 241 3.48 -2.96 -28.49
CA MET A 241 4.52 -2.71 -29.48
C MET A 241 4.05 -3.07 -30.90
N LEU A 242 3.39 -4.22 -31.06
CA LEU A 242 2.83 -4.65 -32.35
C LEU A 242 1.73 -3.70 -32.84
N GLY A 243 0.82 -3.29 -31.94
CA GLY A 243 -0.26 -2.35 -32.24
C GLY A 243 0.26 -0.99 -32.70
N TRP A 244 1.23 -0.42 -31.97
CA TRP A 244 1.86 0.85 -32.35
C TRP A 244 2.65 0.73 -33.65
N THR A 245 3.39 -0.35 -33.86
CA THR A 245 4.13 -0.59 -35.13
C THR A 245 3.16 -0.63 -36.31
N TYR A 246 2.05 -1.38 -36.18
CA TYR A 246 1.00 -1.42 -37.19
C TYR A 246 0.40 -0.04 -37.44
N LEU A 247 0.06 0.70 -36.39
CA LEU A 247 -0.53 2.03 -36.48
C LEU A 247 0.41 3.02 -37.16
N LEU A 248 1.70 3.05 -36.79
CA LEU A 248 2.71 3.92 -37.38
C LEU A 248 2.92 3.61 -38.87
N VAL A 249 3.00 2.32 -39.24
CA VAL A 249 3.09 1.88 -40.64
C VAL A 249 1.84 2.30 -41.42
N ARG A 250 0.63 2.10 -40.87
CA ARG A 250 -0.64 2.42 -41.52
C ARG A 250 -0.88 3.92 -41.69
N LEU A 251 -0.55 4.70 -40.68
CA LEU A 251 -0.72 6.15 -40.70
C LEU A 251 0.29 6.85 -41.62
N LYS A 252 1.25 6.10 -42.23
CA LYS A 252 2.35 6.67 -43.02
C LYS A 252 3.01 7.85 -42.32
N LEU A 253 3.07 7.78 -40.98
CA LEU A 253 3.87 8.69 -40.17
C LEU A 253 5.32 8.31 -40.47
N GLY A 254 5.82 8.88 -41.56
CA GLY A 254 7.04 8.48 -42.26
C GLY A 254 8.27 8.56 -41.37
N LEU A 255 8.53 7.50 -40.63
CA LEU A 255 9.90 7.14 -40.32
C LEU A 255 10.50 6.61 -41.64
N PRO A 256 11.54 7.26 -42.19
CA PRO A 256 12.26 6.71 -43.32
C PRO A 256 12.95 5.43 -42.84
N LEU A 257 12.25 4.30 -42.99
CA LEU A 257 12.91 3.01 -43.01
C LEU A 257 13.70 2.99 -44.31
N ASN A 258 14.91 3.56 -44.28
CA ASN A 258 15.85 3.44 -45.38
C ASN A 258 16.03 1.95 -45.65
N PRO A 259 15.68 1.45 -46.85
CA PRO A 259 16.08 0.11 -47.23
C PRO A 259 17.60 0.12 -47.36
N LEU A 260 18.28 -0.63 -46.49
CA LEU A 260 19.64 -1.11 -46.71
C LEU A 260 19.58 -2.29 -47.68
#